data_AF-A0A820N263-F1
#
_entry.id   AF-A0A820N263-F1
#
_cell.length_a   1.000
_cell.length_b   1.000
_cell.length_c   1.000
_cell.angle_alpha   90.00
_cell.angle_beta   90.00
_cell.angle_gamma   90.00
#
_symmetry.space_group_name_H-M   'P 1'
#
loop_
_entity.id
_entity.type
_entity.pdbx_description
1 polymer ?
#
loop_
_entity_poly.entity_id
_entity_poly.type
_entity_poly.pdbx_seq_one_letter_code
_entity_poly.pdbx_strand_id
1 'polypeptide(L)'
;EERDKLNIWIAYLALENRHGTPEKVNSILSRALGNCDGVKVYQRLACDVYEKNNQLEDANATFGLLVKKFNKNKQAWLEYIMYLFRHKQNEQAKAILDKSFASIPSTDRKK
;
A
#
# COMPACT_ATOMS: atom_id res chain seq x y z
N GLU A 1 -5.43 5.71 -19.40
CA GLU A 1 -4.02 5.34 -19.66
C GLU A 1 -3.26 4.95 -18.39
N GLU A 2 -2.98 5.83 -17.41
CA GLU A 2 -2.22 5.42 -16.21
C GLU A 2 -2.94 4.40 -15.32
N ARG A 3 -4.28 4.51 -15.21
CA ARG A 3 -5.09 3.53 -14.46
C ARG A 3 -5.05 2.14 -15.10
N ASP A 4 -5.05 2.08 -16.43
CA ASP A 4 -4.99 0.84 -17.20
C ASP A 4 -3.62 0.19 -17.06
N LYS A 5 -2.55 0.99 -17.13
CA LYS A 5 -1.17 0.52 -16.86
C LYS A 5 -1.05 -0.05 -15.44
N LEU A 6 -1.58 0.64 -14.44
CA LEU A 6 -1.59 0.16 -13.06
C LEU A 6 -2.31 -1.19 -12.96
N ASN A 7 -3.51 -1.33 -13.54
CA ASN A 7 -4.25 -2.58 -13.52
C ASN A 7 -3.47 -3.74 -14.18
N ILE A 8 -2.76 -3.48 -15.28
CA ILE A 8 -1.89 -4.48 -15.92
C ILE A 8 -0.78 -4.92 -14.96
N TRP A 9 -0.10 -3.97 -14.30
CA TRP A 9 0.93 -4.29 -13.31
C TRP A 9 0.38 -5.10 -12.14
N ILE A 10 -0.81 -4.77 -11.64
CA ILE A 10 -1.45 -5.50 -10.54
C ILE A 10 -1.89 -6.90 -10.97
N ALA A 11 -2.45 -7.06 -12.17
CA ALA A 11 -2.73 -8.38 -12.71
C ALA A 11 -1.46 -9.22 -12.84
N TYR A 12 -0.35 -8.61 -13.27
CA TYR A 12 0.92 -9.31 -13.38
C TYR A 12 1.49 -9.70 -12.02
N LEU A 13 1.42 -8.79 -11.03
CA LEU A 13 1.79 -9.08 -9.64
C LEU A 13 0.89 -10.14 -9.00
N ALA A 14 -0.41 -10.15 -9.30
CA ALA A 14 -1.34 -11.16 -8.81
C ALA A 14 -1.01 -12.55 -9.37
N LEU A 15 -0.70 -12.61 -10.67
CA LEU A 15 -0.29 -13.84 -11.34
C LEU A 15 1.00 -14.39 -10.73
N GLU A 16 2.01 -13.53 -10.55
CA GLU A 16 3.30 -13.90 -9.98
C GLU A 16 3.23 -14.20 -8.49
N ASN A 17 2.33 -13.57 -7.73
CA ASN A 17 2.11 -13.95 -6.34
C ASN A 17 1.44 -15.33 -6.21
N ARG A 18 0.63 -15.73 -7.20
CA ARG A 18 -0.04 -17.04 -7.21
C ARG A 18 0.85 -18.17 -7.72
N HIS A 19 1.74 -17.90 -8.67
CA HIS A 19 2.51 -18.93 -9.38
C HIS A 19 4.03 -18.76 -9.32
N GLY A 20 4.52 -17.61 -8.85
CA GLY A 20 5.92 -17.22 -8.87
C GLY A 20 6.58 -17.28 -7.49
N THR A 21 7.76 -16.65 -7.40
CA THR A 21 8.55 -16.54 -6.18
C THR A 21 8.51 -15.11 -5.63
N PRO A 22 8.69 -14.90 -4.32
CA PRO A 22 8.68 -13.57 -3.72
C PRO A 22 9.73 -12.62 -4.32
N GLU A 23 10.85 -13.16 -4.84
CA GLU A 23 11.89 -12.40 -5.52
C GLU A 23 11.42 -11.77 -6.85
N LYS A 24 10.60 -12.51 -7.61
CA LYS A 24 10.00 -12.01 -8.86
C LYS A 24 8.96 -10.94 -8.57
N VAL A 25 8.12 -11.16 -7.55
CA VAL A 25 7.14 -10.17 -7.10
C VAL A 25 7.83 -8.85 -6.74
N ASN A 26 8.93 -8.90 -5.98
CA ASN A 26 9.71 -7.71 -5.65
C ASN A 26 10.35 -7.04 -6.88
N SER A 27 10.84 -7.83 -7.83
CA SER A 27 11.44 -7.30 -9.06
C SER A 27 10.40 -6.58 -9.93
N ILE A 28 9.20 -7.15 -10.08
CA ILE A 28 8.08 -6.57 -10.83
C ILE A 28 7.54 -5.35 -10.10
N LEU A 29 7.43 -5.41 -8.77
CA LEU A 29 7.04 -4.28 -7.95
C LEU A 29 7.97 -3.09 -8.17
N SER A 30 9.29 -3.30 -8.15
CA SER A 30 10.27 -2.25 -8.45
C SER A 30 10.06 -1.63 -9.83
N ARG A 31 9.76 -2.44 -10.86
CA ARG A 31 9.44 -1.95 -12.21
C ARG A 31 8.13 -1.15 -12.25
N ALA A 32 7.11 -1.60 -11.54
CA ALA A 32 5.83 -0.89 -11.44
C ALA A 32 6.00 0.47 -10.74
N LEU A 33 6.82 0.54 -9.68
CA LEU A 33 7.15 1.79 -8.99
C LEU A 33 7.89 2.82 -9.87
N GLY A 34 8.63 2.35 -10.88
CA GLY A 34 9.28 3.24 -11.85
C GLY A 34 8.35 3.77 -12.95
N ASN A 35 7.18 3.15 -13.15
CA ASN A 35 6.23 3.49 -14.21
C ASN A 35 4.92 4.10 -13.70
N CYS A 36 4.60 3.95 -12.41
CA CYS A 36 3.32 4.34 -11.82
C CYS A 36 3.54 4.98 -10.45
N ASP A 37 2.52 5.69 -9.94
CA ASP A 37 2.49 6.20 -8.58
C ASP A 37 2.77 5.10 -7.55
N GLY A 38 3.89 5.23 -6.84
CA GLY A 38 4.32 4.20 -5.90
C GLY A 38 3.27 3.90 -4.82
N VAL A 39 2.59 4.93 -4.32
CA VAL A 39 1.52 4.78 -3.32
C VAL A 39 0.38 3.91 -3.84
N LYS A 40 -0.11 4.19 -5.06
CA LYS A 40 -1.19 3.43 -5.68
C LYS A 40 -0.78 1.98 -5.95
N VAL A 41 0.46 1.75 -6.40
CA VAL A 41 0.98 0.40 -6.65
C VAL A 41 0.99 -0.43 -5.37
N TYR A 42 1.57 0.09 -4.28
CA TYR A 42 1.61 -0.60 -2.99
C TYR A 42 0.21 -0.83 -2.41
N GLN A 43 -0.68 0.16 -2.50
CA GLN A 43 -2.07 0.03 -2.05
C GLN A 43 -2.79 -1.09 -2.80
N ARG A 44 -2.70 -1.09 -4.13
CA ARG A 44 -3.40 -2.06 -4.97
C ARG A 44 -2.79 -3.45 -4.83
N LEU A 45 -1.47 -3.56 -4.65
CA LEU A 45 -0.85 -4.83 -4.31
C LEU A 45 -1.43 -5.38 -2.99
N ALA A 46 -1.50 -4.56 -1.95
CA ALA A 46 -2.02 -5.00 -0.67
C ALA A 46 -3.51 -5.38 -0.73
N CYS A 47 -4.34 -4.56 -1.38
CA CYS A 47 -5.79 -4.74 -1.40
C CYS A 47 -6.28 -5.73 -2.47
N ASP A 48 -5.75 -5.67 -3.69
CA ASP A 48 -6.21 -6.52 -4.80
C ASP A 48 -5.45 -7.85 -4.91
N VAL A 49 -4.22 -7.96 -4.39
CA VAL A 49 -3.42 -9.20 -4.47
C VAL A 49 -3.40 -9.92 -3.12
N TYR A 50 -2.92 -9.26 -2.07
CA TYR A 50 -2.76 -9.92 -0.78
C TYR A 50 -4.10 -10.16 -0.06
N GLU A 51 -5.05 -9.22 -0.04
CA GLU A 51 -6.38 -9.48 0.55
C GLU A 51 -7.14 -10.58 -0.22
N LYS A 52 -7.06 -10.63 -1.56
CA LYS A 52 -7.69 -11.70 -2.36
C LYS A 52 -7.08 -13.08 -2.09
N ASN A 53 -5.79 -13.13 -1.80
CA ASN A 53 -5.10 -14.37 -1.42
C ASN A 53 -5.21 -14.68 0.09
N ASN A 54 -5.98 -13.90 0.85
CA ASN A 54 -6.13 -14.03 2.30
C ASN A 54 -4.80 -13.91 3.09
N GLN A 55 -3.80 -13.23 2.51
CA GLN A 55 -2.48 -12.99 3.07
C GLN A 55 -2.44 -11.66 3.84
N LEU A 56 -3.15 -11.60 4.97
CA LEU A 56 -3.31 -10.37 5.74
C LEU A 56 -2.01 -9.86 6.38
N GLU A 57 -1.10 -10.77 6.73
CA GLU A 57 0.19 -10.41 7.31
C GLU A 57 1.10 -9.72 6.28
N ASP A 58 1.18 -10.27 5.07
CA ASP A 58 1.94 -9.68 3.95
C ASP A 58 1.34 -8.33 3.52
N ALA A 59 0.01 -8.21 3.49
CA ALA A 59 -0.68 -6.95 3.25
C ALA A 59 -0.30 -5.90 4.30
N ASN A 60 -0.34 -6.27 5.58
CA ASN A 60 0.00 -5.37 6.68
C ASN A 60 1.48 -4.93 6.63
N ALA A 61 2.40 -5.86 6.37
CA ALA A 61 3.81 -5.56 6.17
C ALA A 61 4.03 -4.60 4.99
N THR A 62 3.30 -4.80 3.89
CA THR A 62 3.35 -3.96 2.69
C THR A 62 2.88 -2.53 3.00
N PHE A 63 1.76 -2.37 3.73
CA PHE A 63 1.31 -1.05 4.16
C PHE A 63 2.27 -0.40 5.17
N GLY A 64 2.89 -1.17 6.07
CA GLY A 64 3.94 -0.68 6.96
C GLY A 64 5.14 -0.12 6.20
N LEU A 65 5.59 -0.81 5.14
CA LEU A 65 6.64 -0.32 4.24
C LEU A 65 6.19 0.91 3.45
N LEU A 66 4.93 0.94 2.98
CA LEU A 66 4.34 2.09 2.29
C LEU A 66 4.44 3.35 3.16
N VAL A 67 3.91 3.33 4.39
CA VAL A 67 3.92 4.53 5.26
C VAL A 67 5.34 4.90 5.71
N LYS A 68 6.25 3.92 5.82
CA LYS A 68 7.67 4.19 6.12
C LYS A 68 8.37 4.89 4.96
N LYS A 69 8.10 4.47 3.72
CA LYS A 69 8.72 4.99 2.50
C LYS A 69 8.08 6.30 2.02
N PHE A 70 6.77 6.45 2.24
CA PHE A 70 5.95 7.59 1.84
C PHE A 70 5.35 8.31 3.05
N ASN A 71 6.12 8.49 4.13
CA ASN A 71 5.65 9.13 5.37
C ASN A 71 5.19 10.59 5.19
N LYS A 72 5.61 11.26 4.12
CA LYS A 72 5.19 12.63 3.78
C LYS A 72 3.85 12.67 3.03
N ASN A 73 3.41 11.56 2.46
CA ASN A 73 2.18 11.52 1.66
C ASN A 73 0.99 11.14 2.54
N LYS A 74 0.03 12.06 2.70
CA LYS A 74 -1.19 11.85 3.48
C LYS A 74 -2.01 10.64 2.99
N GLN A 75 -2.02 10.42 1.68
CA GLN A 75 -2.81 9.36 1.08
C GLN A 75 -2.31 7.97 1.51
N ALA A 76 -0.99 7.78 1.61
CA ALA A 76 -0.39 6.53 2.07
C ALA A 76 -0.85 6.16 3.49
N TRP A 77 -0.91 7.15 4.39
CA TRP A 77 -1.41 6.96 5.75
C TRP A 77 -2.90 6.62 5.78
N LEU A 78 -3.72 7.38 5.05
CA LEU A 78 -5.17 7.14 4.98
C LEU A 78 -5.49 5.74 4.46
N GLU A 79 -4.78 5.29 3.43
CA GLU A 79 -4.99 3.97 2.84
C GLU A 79 -4.66 2.85 3.81
N TYR A 80 -3.59 2.98 4.60
CA TYR A 80 -3.27 2.02 5.65
C TYR A 80 -4.29 2.03 6.79
N ILE A 81 -4.72 3.21 7.23
CA ILE A 81 -5.74 3.35 8.29
C ILE A 81 -7.07 2.74 7.85
N MET A 82 -7.52 3.00 6.62
CA MET A 82 -8.72 2.39 6.06
C MET A 82 -8.62 0.87 5.99
N TYR A 83 -7.46 0.32 5.63
CA TYR A 83 -7.21 -1.11 5.67
C TYR A 83 -7.35 -1.67 7.09
N LEU A 84 -6.69 -1.06 8.09
CA LEU A 84 -6.78 -1.50 9.49
C LEU A 84 -8.21 -1.45 10.03
N PHE A 85 -9.01 -0.44 9.65
CA PHE A 85 -10.42 -0.38 10.01
C PHE A 85 -11.24 -1.51 9.39
N ARG A 86 -10.98 -1.87 8.13
CA ARG A 86 -11.64 -3.02 7.47
C ARG A 86 -11.33 -4.34 8.18
N HIS A 87 -10.12 -4.49 8.70
CA HIS A 87 -9.67 -5.66 9.45
C HIS A 87 -9.99 -5.61 10.95
N LYS A 88 -10.82 -4.65 11.40
CA LYS A 88 -11.21 -4.45 12.80
C LYS A 88 -10.04 -4.18 13.76
N GLN A 89 -8.88 -3.79 13.25
CA GLN A 89 -7.69 -3.46 14.05
C GLN A 89 -7.72 -2.00 14.51
N ASN A 90 -8.76 -1.63 15.27
CA ASN A 90 -9.04 -0.25 15.65
C ASN A 90 -7.92 0.41 16.47
N GLU A 91 -7.28 -0.34 17.36
CA GLU A 91 -6.17 0.17 18.18
C GLU A 91 -4.94 0.50 17.33
N GLN A 92 -4.60 -0.38 16.38
CA GLN A 92 -3.51 -0.14 15.44
C GLN A 92 -3.86 1.02 14.51
N ALA A 93 -5.10 1.10 14.02
CA ALA A 93 -5.56 2.21 13.18
C ALA A 93 -5.39 3.56 13.89
N LYS A 94 -5.76 3.65 15.17
CA LYS A 94 -5.54 4.85 16.00
C LYS A 94 -4.07 5.18 16.17
N ALA A 95 -3.22 4.19 16.46
CA ALA A 95 -1.78 4.41 16.62
C ALA A 95 -1.12 4.90 15.32
N ILE A 96 -1.54 4.36 14.17
CA ILE A 96 -1.05 4.80 12.85
C ILE A 96 -1.59 6.19 12.51
N LEU A 97 -2.84 6.49 12.85
CA LEU A 97 -3.42 7.82 12.69
C LEU A 97 -2.65 8.88 13.49
N ASP A 98 -2.33 8.61 14.75
CA ASP A 98 -1.54 9.50 15.60
C ASP A 98 -0.13 9.75 15.00
N LYS A 99 0.54 8.67 14.55
CA LYS A 99 1.82 8.76 13.83
C LYS A 99 1.73 9.57 12.53
N SER A 100 0.61 9.49 11.82
CA SER A 100 0.40 10.28 10.61
C SER A 100 0.33 11.78 10.94
N PHE A 101 -0.37 12.15 12.02
CA PHE A 101 -0.45 13.55 12.46
C PHE A 101 0.89 14.11 12.91
N ALA A 102 1.78 13.27 13.47
CA ALA A 102 3.14 13.65 13.82
C ALA A 102 4.07 13.75 12.59
N SER A 103 3.87 12.89 11.58
CA SER A 103 4.75 12.79 10.40
C SER A 103 4.42 13.82 9.31
N ILE A 104 3.18 14.28 9.24
CA ILE A 104 2.72 15.27 8.27
C ILE A 104 2.83 16.66 8.93
N PRO A 105 3.78 17.53 8.52
CA PRO A 105 3.92 18.85 9.13
C PRO A 105 2.63 19.67 8.98
N SER A 106 2.25 20.33 10.06
CA SER A 106 0.98 21.08 10.28
C SER A 106 0.69 22.26 9.32
N THR A 107 1.36 22.37 8.18
CA THR A 107 1.16 23.45 7.18
C THR A 107 -0.04 23.24 6.27
N ASP A 108 -0.79 22.14 6.44
CA ASP A 108 -2.03 21.88 5.71
C ASP A 108 -3.18 21.58 6.68
N ARG A 109 -3.21 22.30 7.83
CA ARG A 109 -4.35 22.36 8.76
C ARG A 109 -5.26 23.57 8.52
N LYS A 110 -4.94 24.40 7.53
CA LYS A 110 -5.71 25.60 7.15
C LYS A 110 -5.64 25.82 5.64
N LYS A 111 -6.52 25.19 4.89
CA LYS A 111 -7.14 25.79 3.71
C LYS A 111 -8.43 25.06 3.39
#